data_AF-A0A369XHP7-F1
#
_entry.id   AF-A0A369XHP7-F1
#
_cell.length_a   1.000
_cell.length_b   1.000
_cell.length_c   1.000
_cell.angle_alpha   90.00
_cell.angle_beta   90.00
_cell.angle_gamma   90.00
#
_symmetry.space_group_name_H-M   'P 1'
#
loop_
_entity.id
_entity.type
_entity.pdbx_description
1 polymer ?
#
loop_
_entity_poly.entity_id
_entity_poly.type
_entity_poly.pdbx_seq_one_letter_code
_entity_poly.pdbx_strand_id
1 'polypeptide(L)'
;MSFSVAIASSGVYVNSTPIAQEKQRQQFITALRAVAAIVILWHHFALYPPLRQWAAPLLGDMLDWLEFNARATQVFFVVGGYVMALSMSRQNWNLRSMRSFVVQRYLRLVIPYLGAIALAVSSYLVARGWLPDSVVGEPVSLPQLLAHLFFLQDILGYEQLSAGLWFVCINFQLGLVYAAGLLLRDTLARDKAPFVGLLGWLLAAFSLFYFNLNEAWDHWWLYFFPYFFMGIVIQRAVHVGGSSREFWFYQLLFVAAMVFEWRWRLLSASVVGFLVFSSLRSGWGQHWPHSRTISWIGNASYSLFLVHFPVLVIVATVWTRMDWTTPAGAVVGLVLAFALSLLTAGLFHRWIERPAGRLGRR
;
A
#
# COMPACT_ATOMS: atom_id res chain seq x y z
N MET A 1 32.04 -59.38 -9.90
CA MET A 1 31.95 -58.49 -11.07
C MET A 1 30.49 -58.34 -11.43
N SER A 2 29.96 -57.17 -11.10
CA SER A 2 28.59 -56.72 -11.31
C SER A 2 28.35 -56.36 -12.77
N PHE A 3 27.13 -56.53 -13.27
CA PHE A 3 26.52 -55.56 -14.19
C PHE A 3 25.00 -55.53 -13.98
N SER A 4 24.54 -54.42 -13.42
CA SER A 4 23.13 -53.99 -13.40
C SER A 4 22.71 -53.49 -14.77
N VAL A 5 21.49 -53.84 -15.18
CA VAL A 5 20.79 -53.24 -16.30
C VAL A 5 20.16 -51.91 -15.86
N ALA A 6 20.43 -50.86 -16.62
CA ALA A 6 19.95 -49.51 -16.42
C ALA A 6 18.49 -49.35 -16.89
N ILE A 7 17.66 -48.71 -16.07
CA ILE A 7 16.40 -48.08 -16.49
C ILE A 7 16.61 -46.57 -16.42
N ALA A 8 16.39 -45.92 -17.56
CA ALA A 8 16.53 -44.49 -17.74
C ALA A 8 15.36 -43.72 -17.12
N SER A 9 15.67 -42.82 -16.18
CA SER A 9 14.87 -41.61 -15.92
C SER A 9 15.72 -40.55 -15.21
N SER A 10 16.16 -39.54 -15.95
CA SER A 10 16.68 -38.28 -15.42
C SER A 10 16.15 -37.18 -16.37
N GLY A 11 15.56 -36.07 -15.92
CA GLY A 11 15.65 -35.41 -14.63
C GLY A 11 16.12 -33.99 -14.89
N VAL A 12 15.20 -33.02 -14.98
CA VAL A 12 15.54 -31.59 -14.96
C VAL A 12 14.49 -30.86 -14.12
N TYR A 13 14.46 -31.15 -12.82
CA TYR A 13 14.00 -30.17 -11.84
C TYR A 13 15.22 -29.29 -11.54
N VAL A 14 15.35 -28.16 -12.25
CA VAL A 14 16.33 -27.14 -11.88
C VAL A 14 15.92 -26.61 -10.52
N ASN A 15 16.59 -27.08 -9.47
CA ASN A 15 16.52 -26.50 -8.14
C ASN A 15 17.07 -25.06 -8.21
N SER A 16 16.17 -24.11 -8.51
CA SER A 16 16.44 -22.69 -8.42
C SER A 16 16.93 -22.37 -7.00
N THR A 17 18.05 -21.66 -6.89
CA THR A 17 18.59 -21.24 -5.59
C THR A 17 17.56 -20.43 -4.78
N PRO A 18 17.61 -20.43 -3.43
CA PRO A 18 16.65 -19.70 -2.60
C PRO A 18 16.48 -18.21 -3.00
N ILE A 19 17.56 -17.60 -3.50
CA ILE A 19 17.58 -16.21 -3.99
C ILE A 19 16.76 -16.05 -5.29
N ALA A 20 16.79 -17.02 -6.19
CA ALA A 20 16.01 -17.00 -7.43
C ALA A 20 14.50 -17.18 -7.15
N GLN A 21 14.15 -18.06 -6.20
CA GLN A 21 12.77 -18.27 -5.77
C GLN A 21 12.19 -17.02 -5.09
N GLU A 22 12.98 -16.32 -4.27
CA GLU A 22 12.56 -15.07 -3.64
C GLU A 22 12.37 -13.94 -4.65
N LYS A 23 13.25 -13.85 -5.66
CA LYS A 23 13.14 -12.87 -6.76
C LYS A 23 11.93 -13.15 -7.67
N GLN A 24 11.57 -14.42 -7.89
CA GLN A 24 10.39 -14.82 -8.66
C GLN A 24 9.08 -14.56 -7.90
N ARG A 25 9.05 -14.84 -6.59
CA ARG A 25 7.90 -14.56 -5.70
C ARG A 25 7.51 -13.07 -5.68
N GLN A 26 8.50 -12.20 -5.93
CA GLN A 26 8.30 -10.75 -5.97
C GLN A 26 7.63 -10.25 -7.27
N GLN A 27 7.62 -11.01 -8.37
CA GLN A 27 7.15 -10.49 -9.67
C GLN A 27 5.65 -10.22 -9.68
N PHE A 28 4.83 -11.21 -9.30
CA PHE A 28 3.38 -11.03 -9.23
C PHE A 28 2.98 -9.95 -8.19
N ILE A 29 3.61 -9.94 -7.02
CA ILE A 29 3.37 -8.91 -6.00
C ILE A 29 3.72 -7.51 -6.53
N THR A 30 4.81 -7.38 -7.27
CA THR A 30 5.20 -6.11 -7.91
C THR A 30 4.18 -5.70 -8.98
N ALA A 31 3.66 -6.64 -9.77
CA ALA A 31 2.62 -6.38 -10.74
C ALA A 31 1.30 -5.92 -10.08
N LEU A 32 0.87 -6.58 -8.99
CA LEU A 32 -0.29 -6.16 -8.20
C LEU A 32 -0.12 -4.73 -7.69
N ARG A 33 1.06 -4.38 -7.16
CA ARG A 33 1.36 -3.01 -6.72
C ARG A 33 1.31 -2.01 -7.86
N ALA A 34 1.79 -2.38 -9.05
CA ALA A 34 1.74 -1.50 -10.22
C ALA A 34 0.30 -1.20 -10.64
N VAL A 35 -0.53 -2.23 -10.76
CA VAL A 35 -1.96 -2.09 -11.10
C VAL A 35 -2.69 -1.27 -10.04
N ALA A 36 -2.49 -1.59 -8.76
CA ALA A 36 -3.11 -0.87 -7.66
C ALA A 36 -2.74 0.62 -7.66
N ALA A 37 -1.47 0.96 -7.93
CA ALA A 37 -1.03 2.35 -7.97
C ALA A 37 -1.67 3.14 -9.12
N ILE A 38 -1.84 2.52 -10.29
CA ILE A 38 -2.53 3.15 -11.43
C ILE A 38 -4.01 3.36 -11.12
N VAL A 39 -4.67 2.34 -10.54
CA VAL A 39 -6.08 2.43 -10.15
C VAL A 39 -6.30 3.54 -9.10
N ILE A 40 -5.44 3.61 -8.09
CA ILE A 40 -5.49 4.66 -7.07
C ILE A 40 -5.26 6.05 -7.69
N LEU A 41 -4.30 6.18 -8.60
CA LEU A 41 -4.05 7.46 -9.27
C LEU A 41 -5.30 7.94 -9.99
N TRP A 42 -5.92 7.08 -10.80
CA TRP A 42 -7.13 7.42 -11.54
C TRP A 42 -8.34 7.65 -10.64
N HIS A 43 -8.44 6.94 -9.51
CA HIS A 43 -9.42 7.22 -8.46
C HIS A 43 -9.29 8.65 -7.92
N HIS A 44 -8.07 9.11 -7.62
CA HIS A 44 -7.88 10.50 -7.18
C HIS A 44 -8.14 11.52 -8.29
N PHE A 45 -7.80 11.20 -9.54
CA PHE A 45 -8.13 12.07 -10.68
C PHE A 45 -9.64 12.20 -10.88
N ALA A 46 -10.38 11.14 -10.54
CA ALA A 46 -11.82 11.20 -10.45
C ALA A 46 -12.29 11.99 -9.22
N LEU A 47 -11.62 11.95 -8.06
CA LEU A 47 -12.10 12.70 -6.90
C LEU A 47 -11.99 14.23 -7.06
N TYR A 48 -10.93 14.73 -7.70
CA TYR A 48 -10.59 16.15 -7.62
C TYR A 48 -11.00 16.96 -8.88
N PRO A 49 -11.83 18.01 -8.74
CA PRO A 49 -12.10 18.97 -9.82
C PRO A 49 -10.90 19.89 -10.09
N PRO A 50 -10.93 20.73 -11.17
CA PRO A 50 -11.97 20.86 -12.18
C PRO A 50 -11.80 19.94 -13.40
N LEU A 51 -10.63 19.30 -13.58
CA LEU A 51 -10.35 18.46 -14.76
C LEU A 51 -11.39 17.34 -14.94
N ARG A 52 -11.81 16.68 -13.85
CA ARG A 52 -12.93 15.73 -13.93
C ARG A 52 -14.21 16.37 -14.47
N GLN A 53 -14.60 17.52 -13.92
CA GLN A 53 -15.89 18.15 -14.25
C GLN A 53 -15.95 18.52 -15.73
N TRP A 54 -14.86 19.08 -16.25
CA TRP A 54 -14.76 19.39 -17.68
C TRP A 54 -14.69 18.14 -18.55
N ALA A 55 -14.04 17.06 -18.09
CA ALA A 55 -13.97 15.80 -18.82
C ALA A 55 -15.27 14.97 -18.76
N ALA A 56 -16.20 15.29 -17.86
CA ALA A 56 -17.41 14.51 -17.61
C ALA A 56 -18.27 14.23 -18.86
N PRO A 57 -18.43 15.15 -19.83
CA PRO A 57 -19.18 14.86 -21.06
C PRO A 57 -18.59 13.74 -21.92
N LEU A 58 -17.30 13.42 -21.77
CA LEU A 58 -16.62 12.36 -22.53
C LEU A 58 -16.29 11.12 -21.69
N LEU A 59 -15.98 11.31 -20.40
CA LEU A 59 -15.49 10.26 -19.50
C LEU A 59 -16.30 10.12 -18.21
N GLY A 60 -17.46 10.77 -18.09
CA GLY A 60 -18.27 10.85 -16.86
C GLY A 60 -18.51 9.51 -16.20
N ASP A 61 -19.16 8.57 -16.91
CA ASP A 61 -19.49 7.24 -16.38
C ASP A 61 -18.24 6.49 -15.85
N MET A 62 -17.12 6.60 -16.56
CA MET A 62 -15.85 5.99 -16.15
C MET A 62 -15.29 6.64 -14.89
N LEU A 63 -15.29 7.98 -14.83
CA LEU A 63 -14.78 8.74 -13.68
C LEU A 63 -15.68 8.53 -12.45
N ASP A 64 -16.99 8.49 -12.63
CA ASP A 64 -17.94 8.18 -11.56
C ASP A 64 -17.69 6.77 -11.02
N TRP A 65 -17.53 5.77 -11.90
CA TRP A 65 -17.19 4.42 -11.46
C TRP A 65 -15.88 4.38 -10.66
N LEU A 66 -14.85 5.10 -11.12
CA LEU A 66 -13.56 5.19 -10.45
C LEU A 66 -13.69 5.87 -9.07
N GLU A 67 -14.42 6.97 -8.96
CA GLU A 67 -14.68 7.65 -7.69
C GLU A 67 -15.32 6.70 -6.67
N PHE A 68 -16.38 6.00 -7.04
CA PHE A 68 -17.13 5.20 -6.06
C PHE A 68 -16.46 3.86 -5.74
N ASN A 69 -15.83 3.21 -6.72
CA ASN A 69 -15.48 1.79 -6.62
C ASN A 69 -13.97 1.49 -6.60
N ALA A 70 -13.11 2.38 -7.10
CA ALA A 70 -11.69 2.09 -7.34
C ALA A 70 -10.79 2.17 -6.09
N ARG A 71 -11.27 1.63 -4.96
CA ARG A 71 -10.51 1.52 -3.71
C ARG A 71 -9.52 0.36 -3.79
N ALA A 72 -8.26 0.64 -4.12
CA ALA A 72 -7.21 -0.38 -4.29
C ALA A 72 -6.08 -0.33 -3.23
N THR A 73 -6.23 0.46 -2.17
CA THR A 73 -5.24 0.56 -1.07
C THR A 73 -5.07 -0.76 -0.31
N GLN A 74 -6.07 -1.64 -0.37
CA GLN A 74 -6.06 -2.99 0.20
C GLN A 74 -4.89 -3.83 -0.31
N VAL A 75 -4.47 -3.64 -1.56
CA VAL A 75 -3.27 -4.29 -2.11
C VAL A 75 -2.04 -3.99 -1.24
N PHE A 76 -1.85 -2.73 -0.87
CA PHE A 76 -0.70 -2.32 -0.08
C PHE A 76 -0.78 -2.76 1.37
N PHE A 77 -1.97 -2.81 1.98
CA PHE A 77 -2.14 -3.34 3.33
C PHE A 77 -1.86 -4.85 3.39
N VAL A 78 -2.47 -5.64 2.51
CA VAL A 78 -2.29 -7.10 2.47
C VAL A 78 -0.84 -7.46 2.15
N VAL A 79 -0.26 -6.86 1.11
CA VAL A 79 1.16 -7.08 0.76
C VAL A 79 2.09 -6.59 1.87
N GLY A 80 1.79 -5.44 2.48
CA GLY A 80 2.56 -4.86 3.58
C GLY A 80 2.64 -5.81 4.78
N GLY A 81 1.49 -6.35 5.21
CA GLY A 81 1.41 -7.32 6.30
C GLY A 81 2.15 -8.62 5.99
N TYR A 82 2.00 -9.12 4.76
CA TYR A 82 2.71 -10.33 4.31
C TYR A 82 4.23 -10.14 4.31
N VAL A 83 4.72 -9.05 3.73
CA VAL A 83 6.16 -8.74 3.67
C VAL A 83 6.72 -8.51 5.07
N MET A 84 6.00 -7.80 5.94
CA MET A 84 6.43 -7.58 7.32
C MET A 84 6.50 -8.89 8.10
N ALA A 85 5.45 -9.72 8.05
CA ALA A 85 5.46 -11.04 8.67
C ALA A 85 6.65 -11.88 8.19
N LEU A 86 6.90 -11.90 6.88
CA LEU A 86 8.02 -12.65 6.30
C LEU A 86 9.36 -12.17 6.82
N SER A 87 9.64 -10.86 6.76
CA SER A 87 10.92 -10.28 7.16
C SER A 87 11.23 -10.39 8.66
N MET A 88 10.19 -10.45 9.50
CA MET A 88 10.32 -10.42 10.96
C MET A 88 10.19 -11.80 11.60
N SER A 89 9.67 -12.79 10.87
CA SER A 89 9.42 -14.16 11.38
C SER A 89 10.67 -14.87 11.90
N ARG A 90 11.86 -14.51 11.40
CA ARG A 90 13.14 -15.18 11.71
C ARG A 90 13.99 -14.46 12.76
N GLN A 91 13.46 -13.42 13.40
CA GLN A 91 14.19 -12.58 14.34
C GLN A 91 13.60 -12.70 15.75
N ASN A 92 14.47 -12.70 16.75
CA ASN A 92 14.09 -12.56 18.16
C ASN A 92 14.03 -11.08 18.52
N TRP A 93 12.92 -10.66 19.11
CA TRP A 93 12.61 -9.27 19.42
C TRP A 93 12.97 -8.92 20.86
N ASN A 94 13.76 -7.87 21.00
CA ASN A 94 14.06 -7.17 22.24
C ASN A 94 13.99 -5.65 22.02
N LEU A 95 14.10 -4.85 23.09
CA LEU A 95 14.03 -3.38 22.98
C LEU A 95 15.04 -2.78 22.00
N ARG A 96 16.24 -3.36 21.87
CA ARG A 96 17.27 -2.87 20.94
C ARG A 96 16.85 -3.09 19.48
N SER A 97 16.39 -4.30 19.15
CA SER A 97 15.89 -4.62 17.81
C SER A 97 14.64 -3.81 17.46
N MET A 98 13.73 -3.58 18.43
CA MET A 98 12.56 -2.73 18.27
C MET A 98 12.97 -1.29 17.96
N ARG A 99 13.85 -0.69 18.76
CA ARG A 99 14.35 0.67 18.52
C ARG A 99 15.00 0.79 17.14
N SER A 100 15.84 -0.17 16.76
CA SER A 100 16.46 -0.21 15.43
C SER A 100 15.42 -0.23 14.32
N PHE A 101 14.43 -1.13 14.42
CA PHE A 101 13.33 -1.21 13.46
C PHE A 101 12.54 0.10 13.34
N VAL A 102 12.19 0.73 14.47
CA VAL A 102 11.42 1.99 14.48
C VAL A 102 12.20 3.10 13.78
N VAL A 103 13.48 3.30 14.12
CA VAL A 103 14.32 4.35 13.52
C VAL A 103 14.49 4.11 12.02
N GLN A 104 14.82 2.88 11.63
CA GLN A 104 15.00 2.50 10.23
C GLN A 104 13.74 2.71 9.40
N ARG A 105 12.58 2.30 9.94
CA ARG A 105 11.28 2.49 9.29
C ARG A 105 10.91 3.97 9.22
N TYR A 106 11.09 4.72 10.30
CA TYR A 106 10.82 6.15 10.33
C TYR A 106 11.64 6.88 9.26
N LEU A 107 12.97 6.70 9.22
CA LEU A 107 13.83 7.33 8.22
C LEU A 107 13.46 6.95 6.79
N ARG A 108 13.12 5.69 6.56
CA ARG A 108 12.70 5.20 5.23
C ARG A 108 11.40 5.86 4.75
N LEU A 109 10.47 6.16 5.65
CA LEU A 109 9.17 6.74 5.31
C LEU A 109 9.22 8.27 5.32
N VAL A 110 9.79 8.89 6.35
CA VAL A 110 9.76 10.33 6.58
C VAL A 110 10.51 11.11 5.51
N ILE A 111 11.63 10.60 4.98
CA ILE A 111 12.41 11.32 3.97
C ILE A 111 11.59 11.50 2.66
N PRO A 112 11.06 10.43 2.04
CA PRO A 112 10.10 10.56 0.93
C PRO A 112 8.86 11.37 1.30
N TYR A 113 8.35 11.21 2.51
CA TYR A 113 7.14 11.92 2.95
C TYR A 113 7.35 13.44 3.00
N LEU A 114 8.47 13.92 3.54
CA LEU A 114 8.83 15.34 3.55
C LEU A 114 9.08 15.89 2.13
N GLY A 115 9.69 15.10 1.25
CA GLY A 115 9.82 15.47 -0.16
C GLY A 115 8.46 15.64 -0.85
N ALA A 116 7.49 14.79 -0.52
CA ALA A 116 6.12 14.90 -1.03
C ALA A 116 5.38 16.11 -0.46
N ILE A 117 5.57 16.42 0.83
CA ILE A 117 5.04 17.64 1.46
C ILE A 117 5.61 18.88 0.79
N ALA A 118 6.90 18.94 0.52
CA ALA A 118 7.51 20.06 -0.18
C ALA A 118 6.88 20.28 -1.56
N LEU A 119 6.62 19.20 -2.31
CA LEU A 119 5.89 19.27 -3.58
C LEU A 119 4.44 19.72 -3.40
N ALA A 120 3.74 19.22 -2.39
CA ALA A 120 2.36 19.59 -2.10
C ALA A 120 2.23 21.08 -1.75
N VAL A 121 3.06 21.58 -0.83
CA VAL A 121 3.13 23.00 -0.47
C VAL A 121 3.47 23.86 -1.68
N SER A 122 4.42 23.42 -2.51
CA SER A 122 4.76 24.14 -3.75
C SER A 122 3.59 24.19 -4.73
N SER A 123 2.87 23.08 -4.91
CA SER A 123 1.68 23.04 -5.77
C SER A 123 0.56 23.94 -5.23
N TYR A 124 0.34 23.97 -3.92
CA TYR A 124 -0.61 24.87 -3.25
C TYR A 124 -0.30 26.35 -3.57
N LEU A 125 0.97 26.77 -3.45
CA LEU A 125 1.37 28.15 -3.70
C LEU A 125 1.09 28.62 -5.14
N VAL A 126 1.17 27.69 -6.10
CA VAL A 126 0.87 27.96 -7.52
C VAL A 126 -0.62 27.93 -7.80
N ALA A 127 -1.34 27.02 -7.14
CA ALA A 127 -2.76 26.74 -7.35
C ALA A 127 -3.73 27.65 -6.59
N ARG A 128 -3.32 28.20 -5.45
CA ARG A 128 -4.16 29.08 -4.63
C ARG A 128 -4.67 30.26 -5.46
N GLY A 129 -5.97 30.54 -5.36
CA GLY A 129 -6.66 31.56 -6.15
C GLY A 129 -7.00 31.16 -7.59
N TRP A 130 -6.58 29.98 -8.05
CA TRP A 130 -6.96 29.43 -9.36
C TRP A 130 -7.87 28.21 -9.26
N LEU A 131 -7.66 27.37 -8.24
CA LEU A 131 -8.48 26.18 -7.99
C LEU A 131 -9.36 26.37 -6.74
N PRO A 132 -10.46 25.60 -6.61
CA PRO A 132 -11.31 25.63 -5.41
C PRO A 132 -10.56 25.21 -4.15
N ASP A 133 -10.94 25.78 -3.00
CA ASP A 133 -10.35 25.46 -1.69
C ASP A 133 -10.52 23.98 -1.33
N SER A 134 -11.59 23.33 -1.80
CA SER A 134 -11.82 21.88 -1.64
C SER A 134 -10.75 21.00 -2.31
N VAL A 135 -9.93 21.57 -3.21
CA VAL A 135 -8.82 20.89 -3.88
C VAL A 135 -7.49 21.27 -3.26
N VAL A 136 -7.25 22.56 -3.01
CA VAL A 136 -5.95 23.04 -2.52
C VAL A 136 -5.79 22.91 -1.01
N GLY A 137 -6.89 22.83 -0.26
CA GLY A 137 -6.93 22.76 1.19
C GLY A 137 -6.68 24.10 1.87
N GLU A 138 -6.76 24.10 3.19
CA GLU A 138 -6.51 25.28 4.02
C GLU A 138 -5.03 25.70 4.02
N PRO A 139 -4.71 26.98 4.31
CA PRO A 139 -3.33 27.46 4.41
C PRO A 139 -2.49 26.65 5.40
N VAL A 140 -1.32 26.20 4.94
CA VAL A 140 -0.43 25.34 5.72
C VAL A 140 0.13 26.06 6.94
N SER A 141 -0.11 25.50 8.12
CA SER A 141 0.38 26.03 9.39
C SER A 141 1.61 25.29 9.91
N LEU A 142 2.43 25.95 10.74
CA LEU A 142 3.59 25.30 11.38
C LEU A 142 3.19 24.12 12.29
N PRO A 143 2.14 24.22 13.14
CA PRO A 143 1.65 23.07 13.92
C PRO A 143 1.24 21.87 13.05
N GLN A 144 0.58 22.12 11.92
CA GLN A 144 0.22 21.07 10.96
C GLN A 144 1.46 20.40 10.37
N LEU A 145 2.49 21.16 9.98
CA LEU A 145 3.75 20.60 9.48
C LEU A 145 4.49 19.76 10.54
N LEU A 146 4.48 20.20 11.80
CA LEU A 146 5.04 19.43 12.90
C LEU A 146 4.24 18.14 13.14
N ALA A 147 2.91 18.20 13.07
CA ALA A 147 2.06 17.01 13.17
C ALA A 147 2.38 16.01 12.04
N HIS A 148 2.58 16.50 10.81
CA HIS A 148 2.99 15.67 9.67
C HIS A 148 4.38 15.04 9.88
N LEU A 149 5.35 15.77 10.44
CA LEU A 149 6.70 15.25 10.72
C LEU A 149 6.66 14.00 11.61
N PHE A 150 5.72 13.95 12.56
CA PHE A 150 5.54 12.83 13.49
C PHE A 150 4.44 11.83 13.05
N PHE A 151 3.83 12.00 11.88
CA PHE A 151 2.70 11.19 11.39
C PHE A 151 1.45 11.25 12.31
N LEU A 152 1.21 12.40 12.92
CA LEU A 152 0.12 12.64 13.88
C LEU A 152 -1.00 13.54 13.35
N GLN A 153 -0.93 14.00 12.10
CA GLN A 153 -1.85 15.02 11.59
C GLN A 153 -3.33 14.64 11.71
N ASP A 154 -3.73 13.44 11.26
CA ASP A 154 -5.14 13.03 11.29
C ASP A 154 -5.62 12.80 12.73
N ILE A 155 -4.75 12.31 13.63
CA ILE A 155 -5.06 12.11 15.05
C ILE A 155 -5.27 13.45 15.77
N LEU A 156 -4.51 14.48 15.38
CA LEU A 156 -4.60 15.82 15.95
C LEU A 156 -5.64 16.70 15.23
N GLY A 157 -6.38 16.15 14.27
CA GLY A 157 -7.45 16.85 13.55
C GLY A 157 -6.96 17.83 12.48
N TYR A 158 -5.72 17.71 12.01
CA TYR A 158 -5.22 18.49 10.89
C TYR A 158 -5.48 17.80 9.55
N GLU A 159 -5.90 18.58 8.57
CA GLU A 159 -6.06 18.12 7.19
C GLU A 159 -4.74 17.59 6.60
N GLN A 160 -4.86 16.63 5.70
CA GLN A 160 -3.71 16.10 4.98
C GLN A 160 -3.31 16.99 3.83
N LEU A 161 -2.02 17.25 3.73
CA LEU A 161 -1.45 18.09 2.67
C LEU A 161 -1.47 17.41 1.28
N SER A 162 -1.65 16.09 1.22
CA SER A 162 -1.76 15.35 -0.03
C SER A 162 -2.52 14.06 0.20
N ALA A 163 -3.31 13.63 -0.80
CA ALA A 163 -4.24 12.52 -0.70
C ALA A 163 -3.61 11.16 -0.30
N GLY A 164 -2.30 10.99 -0.54
CA GLY A 164 -1.56 9.79 -0.18
C GLY A 164 -0.97 9.77 1.24
N LEU A 165 -1.00 10.86 2.01
CA LEU A 165 -0.20 10.95 3.23
C LEU A 165 -0.72 10.09 4.38
N TRP A 166 -2.04 9.96 4.57
CA TRP A 166 -2.64 9.13 5.62
C TRP A 166 -2.16 7.69 5.59
N PHE A 167 -2.06 7.11 4.41
CA PHE A 167 -1.70 5.70 4.28
C PHE A 167 -0.29 5.46 4.80
N VAL A 168 0.62 6.43 4.65
CA VAL A 168 1.98 6.35 5.23
C VAL A 168 1.89 6.31 6.76
N CYS A 169 1.05 7.15 7.35
CA CYS A 169 0.83 7.22 8.79
C CYS A 169 0.22 5.93 9.32
N ILE A 170 -0.85 5.43 8.71
CA ILE A 170 -1.47 4.15 9.08
C ILE A 170 -0.48 3.00 8.92
N ASN A 171 0.29 2.94 7.82
CA ASN A 171 1.29 1.90 7.60
C ASN A 171 2.45 1.98 8.62
N PHE A 172 2.78 3.18 9.09
CA PHE A 172 3.72 3.35 10.19
C PHE A 172 3.14 2.79 11.49
N GLN A 173 1.91 3.19 11.86
CA GLN A 173 1.21 2.71 13.06
C GLN A 173 1.07 1.17 13.07
N LEU A 174 0.58 0.56 11.98
CA LEU A 174 0.45 -0.90 11.83
C LEU A 174 1.79 -1.60 12.03
N GLY A 175 2.86 -1.02 11.49
CA GLY A 175 4.19 -1.58 11.64
C GLY A 175 4.72 -1.54 13.07
N LEU A 176 4.44 -0.45 13.80
CA LEU A 176 4.79 -0.31 15.21
C LEU A 176 4.03 -1.33 16.07
N VAL A 177 2.71 -1.45 15.88
CA VAL A 177 1.86 -2.36 16.65
C VAL A 177 2.27 -3.81 16.42
N TYR A 178 2.55 -4.19 15.17
CA TYR A 178 3.03 -5.54 14.88
C TYR A 178 4.36 -5.84 15.55
N ALA A 179 5.33 -4.92 15.45
CA ALA A 179 6.64 -5.08 16.10
C ALA A 179 6.54 -5.11 17.64
N ALA A 180 5.65 -4.30 18.22
CA ALA A 180 5.35 -4.34 19.65
C ALA A 180 4.73 -5.68 20.08
N GLY A 181 3.83 -6.24 19.26
CA GLY A 181 3.26 -7.58 19.48
C GLY A 181 4.33 -8.68 19.47
N LEU A 182 5.31 -8.60 18.56
CA LEU A 182 6.44 -9.53 18.52
C LEU A 182 7.39 -9.34 19.72
N LEU A 183 7.65 -8.10 20.15
CA LEU A 183 8.42 -7.81 21.36
C LEU A 183 7.74 -8.42 22.59
N LEU A 184 6.42 -8.26 22.73
CA LEU A 184 5.64 -8.83 23.83
C LEU A 184 5.69 -10.36 23.83
N ARG A 185 5.62 -10.98 22.65
CA ARG A 185 5.80 -12.43 22.47
C ARG A 185 7.14 -12.90 23.03
N ASP A 186 8.22 -12.25 22.63
CA ASP A 186 9.58 -12.73 22.90
C ASP A 186 10.05 -12.39 24.32
N THR A 187 9.45 -11.37 24.95
CA THR A 187 9.78 -10.96 26.32
C THR A 187 8.93 -11.65 27.38
N LEU A 188 7.61 -11.74 27.19
CA LEU A 188 6.67 -12.27 28.19
C LEU A 188 6.24 -13.70 27.92
N ALA A 189 6.17 -14.12 26.66
CA ALA A 189 5.58 -15.39 26.28
C ALA A 189 6.62 -16.49 25.99
N ARG A 190 7.80 -16.47 26.64
CA ARG A 190 8.91 -17.45 26.55
C ARG A 190 8.38 -18.88 26.26
N ASP A 191 8.35 -19.27 24.99
CA ASP A 191 7.89 -20.56 24.43
C ASP A 191 6.37 -20.88 24.37
N LYS A 192 5.46 -19.95 24.70
CA LYS A 192 4.01 -20.13 24.47
C LYS A 192 3.57 -19.62 23.08
N ALA A 193 3.65 -20.49 22.07
CA ALA A 193 2.82 -20.37 20.86
C ALA A 193 1.33 -20.45 21.26
N PRO A 194 0.37 -19.62 20.75
CA PRO A 194 0.34 -18.72 19.60
C PRO A 194 -0.18 -17.29 19.97
N PHE A 195 0.33 -16.66 21.04
CA PHE A 195 -0.24 -15.41 21.59
C PHE A 195 -0.48 -14.29 20.55
N VAL A 196 0.52 -13.99 19.71
CA VAL A 196 0.40 -12.94 18.67
C VAL A 196 -0.61 -13.32 17.59
N GLY A 197 -0.73 -14.61 17.27
CA GLY A 197 -1.75 -15.11 16.36
C GLY A 197 -3.14 -14.89 16.93
N LEU A 198 -3.38 -15.35 18.18
CA LEU A 198 -4.67 -15.22 18.85
C LEU A 198 -5.07 -13.76 19.07
N LEU A 199 -4.15 -12.93 19.58
CA LEU A 199 -4.37 -11.50 19.76
C LEU A 199 -4.69 -10.83 18.43
N GLY A 200 -3.97 -11.19 17.36
CA GLY A 200 -4.27 -10.70 16.02
C GLY A 200 -5.66 -11.10 15.53
N TRP A 201 -6.10 -12.33 15.79
CA TRP A 201 -7.47 -12.77 15.47
C TRP A 201 -8.52 -11.96 16.23
N LEU A 202 -8.33 -11.76 17.54
CA LEU A 202 -9.23 -10.97 18.38
C LEU A 202 -9.32 -9.51 17.92
N LEU A 203 -8.18 -8.88 17.67
CA LEU A 203 -8.11 -7.49 17.17
C LEU A 203 -8.71 -7.35 15.77
N ALA A 204 -8.50 -8.35 14.88
CA ALA A 204 -9.09 -8.34 13.56
C ALA A 204 -10.61 -8.49 13.61
N ALA A 205 -11.14 -9.40 14.43
CA ALA A 205 -12.57 -9.55 14.62
C ALA A 205 -13.17 -8.28 15.23
N PHE A 206 -12.58 -7.75 16.29
CA PHE A 206 -13.07 -6.53 16.92
C PHE A 206 -13.01 -5.33 15.97
N SER A 207 -11.96 -5.23 15.16
CA SER A 207 -11.90 -4.22 14.11
C SER A 207 -13.03 -4.40 13.08
N LEU A 208 -13.24 -5.60 12.53
CA LEU A 208 -14.24 -5.86 11.50
C LEU A 208 -15.68 -5.58 11.96
N PHE A 209 -16.00 -5.83 13.23
CA PHE A 209 -17.36 -5.71 13.76
C PHE A 209 -17.59 -4.46 14.64
N TYR A 210 -16.59 -3.58 14.77
CA TYR A 210 -16.73 -2.33 15.54
C TYR A 210 -16.03 -1.16 14.85
N PHE A 211 -14.69 -1.14 14.82
CA PHE A 211 -13.95 0.03 14.31
C PHE A 211 -14.18 0.27 12.82
N ASN A 212 -14.17 -0.79 12.01
CA ASN A 212 -14.28 -0.69 10.56
C ASN A 212 -15.70 -0.33 10.07
N LEU A 213 -16.68 -0.30 10.97
CA LEU A 213 -18.06 0.11 10.65
C LEU A 213 -18.22 1.64 10.67
N ASN A 214 -17.36 2.35 11.39
CA ASN A 214 -17.48 3.80 11.56
C ASN A 214 -16.24 4.50 11.00
N GLU A 215 -16.44 5.30 9.95
CA GLU A 215 -15.38 6.04 9.26
C GLU A 215 -14.66 7.04 10.18
N ALA A 216 -15.26 7.46 11.30
CA ALA A 216 -14.59 8.28 12.30
C ALA A 216 -13.33 7.64 12.89
N TRP A 217 -13.12 6.33 12.72
CA TRP A 217 -11.91 5.63 13.19
C TRP A 217 -10.82 5.48 12.12
N ASP A 218 -11.00 6.01 10.91
CA ASP A 218 -10.08 5.82 9.78
C ASP A 218 -8.73 6.55 9.91
N HIS A 219 -8.49 7.26 11.01
CA HIS A 219 -7.19 7.79 11.40
C HIS A 219 -6.38 6.82 12.28
N TRP A 220 -6.98 5.71 12.73
CA TRP A 220 -6.33 4.69 13.56
C TRP A 220 -6.04 3.40 12.80
N TRP A 221 -4.87 2.82 13.10
CA TRP A 221 -4.47 1.50 12.58
C TRP A 221 -5.50 0.40 12.80
N LEU A 222 -6.29 0.47 13.89
CA LEU A 222 -7.32 -0.52 14.20
C LEU A 222 -8.34 -0.64 13.07
N TYR A 223 -8.72 0.47 12.42
CA TYR A 223 -9.66 0.45 11.30
C TYR A 223 -9.14 -0.39 10.12
N PHE A 224 -7.84 -0.35 9.83
CA PHE A 224 -7.21 -1.07 8.70
C PHE A 224 -6.52 -2.37 9.08
N PHE A 225 -6.46 -2.69 10.37
CA PHE A 225 -5.77 -3.86 10.90
C PHE A 225 -6.18 -5.18 10.23
N PRO A 226 -7.46 -5.45 9.91
CA PRO A 226 -7.85 -6.71 9.27
C PRO A 226 -7.20 -6.91 7.90
N TYR A 227 -7.04 -5.83 7.11
CA TYR A 227 -6.40 -5.91 5.79
C TYR A 227 -4.91 -6.22 5.91
N PHE A 228 -4.24 -5.63 6.90
CA PHE A 228 -2.84 -5.91 7.20
C PHE A 228 -2.66 -7.32 7.76
N PHE A 229 -3.53 -7.73 8.68
CA PHE A 229 -3.49 -9.06 9.30
C PHE A 229 -3.76 -10.19 8.30
N MET A 230 -4.58 -9.95 7.26
CA MET A 230 -4.70 -10.87 6.11
C MET A 230 -3.33 -11.27 5.55
N GLY A 231 -2.42 -10.31 5.37
CA GLY A 231 -1.06 -10.59 4.91
C GLY A 231 -0.27 -11.48 5.86
N ILE A 232 -0.42 -11.28 7.17
CA ILE A 232 0.21 -12.10 8.22
C ILE A 232 -0.35 -13.52 8.19
N VAL A 233 -1.69 -13.67 8.09
CA VAL A 233 -2.38 -14.96 7.96
C VAL A 233 -1.89 -15.71 6.73
N ILE A 234 -1.77 -15.01 5.58
CA ILE A 234 -1.21 -15.61 4.35
C ILE A 234 0.20 -16.13 4.63
N GLN A 235 1.08 -15.31 5.22
CA GLN A 235 2.46 -15.71 5.50
C GLN A 235 2.53 -16.98 6.36
N ARG A 236 1.71 -17.08 7.41
CA ARG A 236 1.62 -18.28 8.25
C ARG A 236 1.06 -19.48 7.48
N ALA A 237 0.03 -19.28 6.68
CA ALA A 237 -0.62 -20.34 5.91
C ALA A 237 0.26 -20.94 4.81
N VAL A 238 1.21 -20.16 4.25
CA VAL A 238 2.17 -20.64 3.24
C VAL A 238 3.57 -20.96 3.81
N HIS A 239 3.81 -20.73 5.10
CA HIS A 239 5.06 -21.15 5.74
C HIS A 239 5.15 -22.69 5.81
N VAL A 240 6.37 -23.24 5.88
CA VAL A 240 6.59 -24.69 6.09
C VAL A 240 5.93 -25.09 7.41
N GLY A 241 5.05 -26.11 7.36
CA GLY A 241 4.23 -26.54 8.51
C GLY A 241 2.98 -25.68 8.76
N GLY A 242 2.73 -24.66 7.94
CA GLY A 242 1.55 -23.80 7.99
C GLY A 242 0.27 -24.50 7.56
N SER A 243 -0.87 -24.09 8.15
CA SER A 243 -2.18 -24.62 7.81
C SER A 243 -2.97 -23.64 6.96
N SER A 244 -3.38 -24.08 5.78
CA SER A 244 -4.25 -23.28 4.91
C SER A 244 -5.67 -23.12 5.43
N ARG A 245 -6.06 -23.89 6.46
CA ARG A 245 -7.34 -23.71 7.14
C ARG A 245 -7.41 -22.32 7.77
N GLU A 246 -6.30 -21.80 8.30
CA GLU A 246 -6.26 -20.46 8.90
C GLU A 246 -6.69 -19.37 7.89
N PHE A 247 -6.14 -19.44 6.66
CA PHE A 247 -6.53 -18.53 5.59
C PHE A 247 -8.02 -18.62 5.26
N TRP A 248 -8.56 -19.84 5.10
CA TRP A 248 -9.97 -20.02 4.77
C TRP A 248 -10.93 -19.59 5.88
N PHE A 249 -10.58 -19.84 7.15
CA PHE A 249 -11.34 -19.29 8.27
C PHE A 249 -11.30 -17.77 8.30
N TYR A 250 -10.17 -17.16 7.91
CA TYR A 250 -10.06 -15.72 7.89
C TYR A 250 -10.85 -15.10 6.73
N GLN A 251 -10.90 -15.77 5.58
CA GLN A 251 -11.81 -15.43 4.49
C GLN A 251 -13.28 -15.54 4.92
N LEU A 252 -13.64 -16.59 5.68
CA LEU A 252 -14.99 -16.73 6.22
C LEU A 252 -15.34 -15.58 7.19
N LEU A 253 -14.38 -15.12 8.01
CA LEU A 253 -14.57 -13.96 8.87
C LEU A 253 -14.86 -12.68 8.08
N PHE A 254 -14.14 -12.47 6.96
CA PHE A 254 -14.42 -11.36 6.04
C PHE A 254 -15.81 -11.47 5.41
N VAL A 255 -16.20 -12.67 4.99
CA VAL A 255 -17.55 -12.93 4.45
C VAL A 255 -18.61 -12.65 5.50
N ALA A 256 -18.45 -13.14 6.73
CA ALA A 256 -19.36 -12.86 7.83
C ALA A 256 -19.48 -11.35 8.12
N ALA A 257 -18.36 -10.64 8.11
CA ALA A 257 -18.33 -9.19 8.27
C ALA A 257 -19.06 -8.45 7.13
N MET A 258 -18.92 -8.89 5.88
CA MET A 258 -19.63 -8.32 4.73
C MET A 258 -21.14 -8.64 4.72
N VAL A 259 -21.52 -9.82 5.21
CA VAL A 259 -22.94 -10.21 5.40
C VAL A 259 -23.58 -9.39 6.52
N PHE A 260 -22.83 -9.12 7.60
CA PHE A 260 -23.28 -8.25 8.68
C PHE A 260 -23.48 -6.81 8.19
N GLU A 261 -22.48 -6.25 7.49
CA GLU A 261 -22.58 -4.94 6.85
C GLU A 261 -21.67 -4.85 5.63
N TRP A 262 -22.26 -4.57 4.46
CA TRP A 262 -21.57 -4.59 3.18
C TRP A 262 -20.55 -3.46 3.05
N ARG A 263 -19.29 -3.82 2.74
CA ARG A 263 -18.17 -2.88 2.62
C ARG A 263 -17.24 -3.27 1.47
N TRP A 264 -17.14 -2.43 0.44
CA TRP A 264 -16.32 -2.72 -0.76
C TRP A 264 -14.84 -2.95 -0.46
N ARG A 265 -14.31 -2.26 0.57
CA ARG A 265 -12.94 -2.42 1.05
C ARG A 265 -12.66 -3.85 1.53
N LEU A 266 -13.66 -4.55 2.10
CA LEU A 266 -13.50 -5.93 2.55
C LEU A 266 -13.42 -6.88 1.37
N LEU A 267 -14.32 -6.71 0.39
CA LEU A 267 -14.29 -7.50 -0.86
C LEU A 267 -12.94 -7.37 -1.56
N SER A 268 -12.45 -6.13 -1.74
CA SER A 268 -11.14 -5.90 -2.35
C SER A 268 -10.02 -6.62 -1.59
N ALA A 269 -9.98 -6.51 -0.26
CA ALA A 269 -8.98 -7.17 0.56
C ALA A 269 -9.07 -8.70 0.50
N SER A 270 -10.28 -9.28 0.48
CA SER A 270 -10.50 -10.72 0.33
C SER A 270 -10.05 -11.23 -1.03
N VAL A 271 -10.33 -10.51 -2.13
CA VAL A 271 -9.89 -10.88 -3.48
C VAL A 271 -8.37 -10.81 -3.58
N VAL A 272 -7.76 -9.71 -3.13
CA VAL A 272 -6.30 -9.56 -3.10
C VAL A 272 -5.67 -10.65 -2.24
N GLY A 273 -6.21 -10.91 -1.06
CA GLY A 273 -5.72 -11.95 -0.16
C GLY A 273 -5.74 -13.32 -0.82
N PHE A 274 -6.84 -13.66 -1.52
CA PHE A 274 -6.95 -14.89 -2.31
C PHE A 274 -5.93 -14.96 -3.45
N LEU A 275 -5.76 -13.88 -4.22
CA LEU A 275 -4.79 -13.83 -5.32
C LEU A 275 -3.36 -14.03 -4.81
N VAL A 276 -2.98 -13.32 -3.74
CA VAL A 276 -1.66 -13.45 -3.13
C VAL A 276 -1.49 -14.88 -2.59
N PHE A 277 -2.43 -15.39 -1.78
CA PHE A 277 -2.38 -16.75 -1.25
C PHE A 277 -2.24 -17.81 -2.35
N SER A 278 -3.08 -17.74 -3.39
CA SER A 278 -3.07 -18.64 -4.54
C SER A 278 -1.72 -18.61 -5.27
N SER A 279 -1.21 -17.40 -5.55
CA SER A 279 0.07 -17.22 -6.24
C SER A 279 1.24 -17.83 -5.48
N LEU A 280 1.22 -17.71 -4.15
CA LEU A 280 2.30 -18.16 -3.27
C LEU A 280 2.25 -19.66 -3.01
N ARG A 281 1.06 -20.28 -3.06
CA ARG A 281 0.86 -21.69 -2.76
C ARG A 281 1.02 -22.60 -3.99
N SER A 282 0.50 -22.18 -5.12
CA SER A 282 0.60 -22.93 -6.39
C SER A 282 1.86 -22.61 -7.17
N GLY A 283 2.54 -21.50 -6.85
CA GLY A 283 3.72 -21.04 -7.57
C GLY A 283 3.44 -20.41 -8.93
N TRP A 284 2.17 -20.26 -9.38
CA TRP A 284 1.88 -19.65 -10.68
C TRP A 284 2.39 -18.20 -10.77
N GLY A 285 2.45 -17.48 -9.64
CA GLY A 285 2.98 -16.11 -9.58
C GLY A 285 4.45 -15.99 -9.98
N GLN A 286 5.22 -17.09 -9.95
CA GLN A 286 6.61 -17.15 -10.39
C GLN A 286 6.74 -17.16 -11.93
N HIS A 287 5.67 -17.59 -12.62
CA HIS A 287 5.58 -17.65 -14.07
C HIS A 287 4.87 -16.43 -14.66
N TRP A 288 4.57 -15.43 -13.82
CA TRP A 288 3.94 -14.20 -14.29
C TRP A 288 4.83 -13.51 -15.33
N PRO A 289 4.29 -13.05 -16.47
CA PRO A 289 5.09 -12.49 -17.54
C PRO A 289 5.93 -11.31 -17.06
N HIS A 290 7.23 -11.37 -17.33
CA HIS A 290 8.17 -10.34 -16.92
C HIS A 290 8.07 -9.11 -17.85
N SER A 291 7.29 -8.11 -17.44
CA SER A 291 7.28 -6.79 -18.06
C SER A 291 8.19 -5.82 -17.32
N ARG A 292 9.15 -5.22 -18.04
CA ARG A 292 10.03 -4.19 -17.49
C ARG A 292 9.24 -2.97 -17.02
N THR A 293 8.22 -2.57 -17.79
CA THR A 293 7.36 -1.43 -17.48
C THR A 293 6.56 -1.67 -16.22
N ILE A 294 5.86 -2.82 -16.11
CA ILE A 294 5.07 -3.16 -14.92
C ILE A 294 5.98 -3.25 -13.68
N SER A 295 7.15 -3.87 -13.83
CA SER A 295 8.12 -3.96 -12.74
C SER A 295 8.62 -2.59 -12.29
N TRP A 296 8.84 -1.67 -13.23
CA TRP A 296 9.27 -0.31 -12.92
C TRP A 296 8.17 0.46 -12.19
N ILE A 297 6.92 0.42 -12.67
CA ILE A 297 5.78 1.08 -12.00
C ILE A 297 5.57 0.51 -10.60
N GLY A 298 5.59 -0.83 -10.45
CA GLY A 298 5.40 -1.49 -9.17
C GLY A 298 6.51 -1.16 -8.15
N ASN A 299 7.75 -0.98 -8.61
CA ASN A 299 8.85 -0.52 -7.76
C ASN A 299 8.72 0.96 -7.38
N ALA A 300 8.29 1.81 -8.32
CA ALA A 300 8.03 3.23 -8.08
C ALA A 300 6.66 3.52 -7.46
N SER A 301 5.88 2.50 -7.10
CA SER A 301 4.47 2.65 -6.70
C SER A 301 4.29 3.54 -5.47
N TYR A 302 5.24 3.49 -4.53
CA TYR A 302 5.22 4.31 -3.33
C TYR A 302 5.46 5.79 -3.67
N SER A 303 6.47 6.06 -4.50
CA SER A 303 6.70 7.41 -5.04
C SER A 303 5.50 7.93 -5.83
N LEU A 304 4.89 7.11 -6.69
CA LEU A 304 3.70 7.49 -7.46
C LEU A 304 2.54 7.89 -6.55
N PHE A 305 2.30 7.08 -5.52
CA PHE A 305 1.29 7.33 -4.52
C PHE A 305 1.51 8.65 -3.76
N LEU A 306 2.75 9.09 -3.57
CA LEU A 306 3.05 10.36 -2.91
C LEU A 306 2.92 11.60 -3.81
N VAL A 307 3.28 11.50 -5.09
CA VAL A 307 3.48 12.68 -5.96
C VAL A 307 2.33 12.96 -6.93
N HIS A 308 1.45 11.98 -7.19
CA HIS A 308 0.41 12.13 -8.21
C HIS A 308 -0.57 13.28 -7.92
N PHE A 309 -0.93 13.51 -6.65
CA PHE A 309 -1.85 14.59 -6.27
C PHE A 309 -1.27 15.99 -6.50
N PRO A 310 -0.07 16.35 -6.00
CA PRO A 310 0.56 17.64 -6.35
C PRO A 310 0.74 17.85 -7.86
N VAL A 311 1.04 16.79 -8.61
CA VAL A 311 1.14 16.86 -10.08
C VAL A 311 -0.22 17.19 -10.70
N LEU A 312 -1.29 16.53 -10.26
CA LEU A 312 -2.66 16.82 -10.71
C LEU A 312 -3.02 18.29 -10.44
N VAL A 313 -2.73 18.79 -9.24
CA VAL A 313 -3.00 20.18 -8.84
C VAL A 313 -2.29 21.17 -9.77
N ILE A 314 -1.01 20.92 -10.10
CA ILE A 314 -0.25 21.77 -11.02
C ILE A 314 -0.87 21.76 -12.42
N VAL A 315 -1.19 20.58 -12.96
CA VAL A 315 -1.77 20.46 -14.30
C VAL A 315 -3.14 21.12 -14.36
N ALA A 316 -4.00 20.88 -13.37
CA ALA A 316 -5.31 21.52 -13.26
C ALA A 316 -5.21 23.04 -13.19
N THR A 317 -4.21 23.57 -12.46
CA THR A 317 -3.95 25.01 -12.37
C THR A 317 -3.56 25.59 -13.73
N VAL A 318 -2.64 24.93 -14.45
CA VAL A 318 -2.25 25.36 -15.80
C VAL A 318 -3.45 25.36 -16.74
N TRP A 319 -4.26 24.30 -16.71
CA TRP A 319 -5.47 24.20 -17.52
C TRP A 319 -6.46 25.33 -17.25
N THR A 320 -6.67 25.65 -15.97
CA THR A 320 -7.55 26.74 -15.54
C THR A 320 -7.03 28.10 -15.99
N ARG A 321 -5.72 28.35 -15.85
CA ARG A 321 -5.08 29.61 -16.27
C ARG A 321 -5.13 29.84 -17.77
N MET A 322 -5.05 28.76 -18.55
CA MET A 322 -5.08 28.82 -20.02
C MET A 322 -6.50 28.76 -20.59
N ASP A 323 -7.52 28.66 -19.73
CA ASP A 323 -8.94 28.50 -20.10
C ASP A 323 -9.19 27.31 -21.05
N TRP A 324 -8.44 26.21 -20.87
CA TRP A 324 -8.59 24.99 -21.67
C TRP A 324 -9.72 24.09 -21.14
N THR A 325 -10.89 24.67 -20.94
CA THR A 325 -12.03 24.09 -20.21
C THR A 325 -12.91 23.17 -21.06
N THR A 326 -12.61 23.01 -22.36
CA THR A 326 -13.34 22.09 -23.24
C THR A 326 -13.21 20.63 -22.77
N PRO A 327 -14.20 19.75 -23.02
CA PRO A 327 -14.12 18.36 -22.61
C PRO A 327 -12.91 17.61 -23.17
N ALA A 328 -12.60 17.80 -24.47
CA ALA A 328 -11.42 17.21 -25.09
C ALA A 328 -10.12 17.75 -24.47
N GLY A 329 -10.06 19.06 -24.20
CA GLY A 329 -8.95 19.69 -23.50
C GLY A 329 -8.73 19.07 -22.12
N ALA A 330 -9.79 18.88 -21.34
CA ALA A 330 -9.71 18.29 -20.01
C ALA A 330 -9.23 16.82 -20.03
N VAL A 331 -9.67 16.02 -21.02
CA VAL A 331 -9.15 14.66 -21.24
C VAL A 331 -7.64 14.68 -21.51
N VAL A 332 -7.16 15.60 -22.37
CA VAL A 332 -5.72 15.79 -22.61
C VAL A 332 -5.01 16.17 -21.30
N GLY A 333 -5.61 17.02 -20.48
CA GLY A 333 -5.10 17.40 -19.16
C GLY A 333 -4.95 16.20 -18.22
N LEU A 334 -5.94 15.31 -18.15
CA LEU A 334 -5.88 14.09 -17.35
C LEU A 334 -4.79 13.13 -17.84
N VAL A 335 -4.68 12.92 -19.17
CA VAL A 335 -3.64 12.08 -19.76
C VAL A 335 -2.24 12.66 -19.49
N LEU A 336 -2.09 13.98 -19.61
CA LEU A 336 -0.82 14.65 -19.30
C LEU A 336 -0.49 14.54 -17.81
N ALA A 337 -1.46 14.74 -16.91
CA ALA A 337 -1.28 14.56 -15.48
C ALA A 337 -0.85 13.13 -15.13
N PHE A 338 -1.41 12.12 -15.81
CA PHE A 338 -1.02 10.73 -15.66
C PHE A 338 0.44 10.49 -16.08
N ALA A 339 0.82 10.97 -17.27
CA ALA A 339 2.19 10.82 -17.79
C ALA A 339 3.21 11.56 -16.90
N LEU A 340 2.92 12.78 -16.48
CA LEU A 340 3.77 13.57 -15.58
C LEU A 340 3.85 12.95 -14.19
N SER A 341 2.78 12.32 -13.69
CA SER A 341 2.80 11.60 -12.42
C SER A 341 3.74 10.41 -12.48
N LEU A 342 3.71 9.63 -13.57
CA LEU A 342 4.66 8.52 -13.78
C LEU A 342 6.10 9.03 -13.87
N LEU A 343 6.36 10.07 -14.66
CA LEU A 343 7.69 10.66 -14.80
C LEU A 343 8.23 11.15 -13.44
N THR A 344 7.42 11.94 -12.73
CA THR A 344 7.76 12.50 -11.42
C THR A 344 8.01 11.38 -10.41
N ALA A 345 7.17 10.34 -10.39
CA ALA A 345 7.36 9.17 -9.55
C ALA A 345 8.67 8.44 -9.85
N GLY A 346 9.05 8.34 -11.13
CA GLY A 346 10.33 7.77 -11.55
C GLY A 346 11.54 8.51 -11.02
N LEU A 347 11.51 9.84 -11.13
CA LEU A 347 12.55 10.73 -10.61
C LEU A 347 12.60 10.66 -9.08
N PHE A 348 11.45 10.82 -8.43
CA PHE A 348 11.30 10.76 -6.98
C PHE A 348 11.77 9.42 -6.41
N HIS A 349 11.43 8.31 -7.08
CA HIS A 349 11.87 6.97 -6.68
C HIS A 349 13.39 6.83 -6.75
N ARG A 350 14.01 7.32 -7.83
CA ARG A 350 15.45 7.19 -8.05
C ARG A 350 16.26 8.08 -7.10
N TRP A 351 15.81 9.30 -6.85
CA TRP A 351 16.60 10.34 -6.17
C TRP A 351 16.24 10.54 -4.70
N ILE A 352 15.04 10.16 -4.25
CA ILE A 352 14.58 10.37 -2.87
C ILE A 352 14.29 9.03 -2.19
N GLU A 353 13.39 8.21 -2.77
CA GLU A 353 12.96 6.96 -2.15
C GLU A 353 14.10 5.94 -2.00
N ARG A 354 14.85 5.68 -3.08
CA ARG A 354 15.94 4.70 -3.05
C ARG A 354 17.07 5.09 -2.09
N PRO A 355 17.58 6.34 -2.07
CA PRO A 355 18.57 6.77 -1.09
C PRO A 355 18.05 6.67 0.36
N ALA A 356 16.82 7.10 0.64
CA ALA A 356 16.20 6.95 1.95
C ALA A 356 16.14 5.48 2.40
N GLY A 357 15.78 4.57 1.49
CA GLY A 357 15.78 3.13 1.75
C GLY A 357 17.16 2.51 1.93
N ARG A 358 18.26 3.17 1.54
CA ARG A 358 19.63 2.74 1.86
C ARG A 358 20.07 3.27 3.23
N LEU A 359 19.69 4.50 3.57
CA LEU A 359 19.94 5.10 4.89
C LEU A 359 19.25 4.29 5.98
N GLY A 360 17.97 3.94 5.80
CA GLY A 360 17.22 3.10 6.76
C GLY A 360 17.65 1.63 6.80
N ARG A 361 18.69 1.21 6.07
CA ARG A 361 19.29 -0.13 6.20
C ARG A 361 20.60 -0.13 6.97
N ARG A 362 21.18 1.05 7.19
CA ARG A 362 22.31 1.26 8.10
C ARG A 362 21.76 1.42 9.51
#